data_AF-A0A850JWY9-F1
#
_entry.id   AF-A0A850JWY9-F1
#
_cell.length_a   1.000
_cell.length_b   1.000
_cell.length_c   1.000
_cell.angle_alpha   90.00
_cell.angle_beta   90.00
_cell.angle_gamma   90.00
#
_symmetry.space_group_name_H-M   'P 1'
#
loop_
_entity.id
_entity.type
_entity.pdbx_description
1 polymer ?
#
loop_
_entity_poly.entity_id
_entity_poly.type
_entity_poly.pdbx_seq_one_letter_code
_entity_poly.pdbx_strand_id
1 'polypeptide(L)'
;MKIEFRKVPQSPKNFSAEFNSVKIEGTFCKISPSLVKIDSTLKGFTTVQCARCGEDDTVTLEEEFNFLISDGIFKNESSESDDLVIEIDDHMINFNEIIESELSSIYSDYHICNNCIDNELVDKEY
;
A
#
# COMPACT_ATOMS: atom_id res chain seq x y z
N MET A 1 -12.61 -1.19 4.13
CA MET A 1 -13.79 -1.15 3.23
C MET A 1 -13.75 -2.36 2.31
N LYS A 2 -14.90 -2.98 2.00
CA LYS A 2 -15.01 -4.06 1.00
C LYS A 2 -16.06 -3.72 -0.05
N ILE A 3 -15.77 -3.95 -1.32
CA ILE A 3 -16.72 -3.72 -2.43
C ILE A 3 -16.58 -4.81 -3.49
N GLU A 4 -17.71 -5.33 -3.97
CA GLU A 4 -17.71 -6.24 -5.12
C GLU A 4 -17.20 -5.51 -6.37
N PHE A 5 -16.30 -6.15 -7.11
CA PHE A 5 -15.70 -5.60 -8.33
C PHE A 5 -16.76 -5.14 -9.34
N ARG A 6 -17.85 -5.90 -9.49
CA ARG A 6 -18.98 -5.52 -10.37
C ARG A 6 -19.70 -4.23 -9.99
N LYS A 7 -19.62 -3.78 -8.73
CA LYS A 7 -20.28 -2.57 -8.21
C LYS A 7 -19.43 -1.31 -8.39
N VAL A 8 -18.19 -1.44 -8.87
CA VAL A 8 -17.33 -0.30 -9.17
C VAL A 8 -17.89 0.45 -10.40
N PRO A 9 -18.13 1.77 -10.29
CA PRO A 9 -18.67 2.58 -11.38
C PRO A 9 -17.64 2.83 -12.49
N GLN A 10 -18.12 3.17 -13.69
CA GLN A 10 -17.26 3.61 -14.79
C GLN A 10 -16.78 5.06 -14.62
N SER A 11 -17.56 5.91 -13.95
CA SER A 11 -17.14 7.27 -13.61
C SER A 11 -16.33 7.28 -12.29
N PRO A 12 -15.32 8.16 -12.15
CA PRO A 12 -14.60 8.35 -10.89
C PRO A 12 -15.55 8.58 -9.72
N LYS A 13 -15.38 7.79 -8.66
CA LYS A 13 -16.15 7.91 -7.42
C LYS A 13 -15.22 7.95 -6.22
N ASN A 14 -15.51 8.86 -5.30
CA ASN A 14 -14.74 9.00 -4.08
C ASN A 14 -14.89 7.79 -3.18
N PHE A 15 -13.80 7.44 -2.50
CA PHE A 15 -13.79 6.41 -1.48
C PHE A 15 -12.87 6.80 -0.33
N SER A 16 -13.09 6.15 0.79
CA SER A 16 -12.20 6.23 1.94
C SER A 16 -12.29 4.93 2.74
N ALA A 17 -11.14 4.44 3.19
CA ALA A 17 -11.03 3.33 4.11
C ALA A 17 -9.96 3.65 5.15
N GLU A 18 -10.12 3.10 6.34
CA GLU A 18 -9.18 3.26 7.44
C GLU A 18 -8.93 1.90 8.08
N PHE A 19 -7.67 1.61 8.36
CA PHE A 19 -7.21 0.40 9.01
C PHE A 19 -5.92 0.71 9.79
N ASN A 20 -5.84 0.29 11.05
CA ASN A 20 -4.67 0.48 11.92
C ASN A 20 -4.07 1.90 11.88
N SER A 21 -4.91 2.92 12.09
CA SER A 21 -4.48 4.34 12.10
C SER A 21 -3.90 4.87 10.78
N VAL A 22 -4.06 4.09 9.70
CA VAL A 22 -3.74 4.48 8.33
C VAL A 22 -5.02 4.57 7.52
N LYS A 23 -5.19 5.69 6.82
CA LYS A 23 -6.32 6.01 5.99
C LYS A 23 -5.88 6.08 4.54
N ILE A 24 -6.60 5.39 3.67
CA ILE A 24 -6.52 5.54 2.22
C ILE A 24 -7.77 6.29 1.74
N GLU A 25 -7.58 7.33 0.94
CA GLU A 25 -8.67 8.10 0.37
C GLU A 25 -8.33 8.59 -1.04
N GLY A 26 -9.34 8.70 -1.88
CA GLY A 26 -9.15 9.06 -3.28
C GLY A 26 -10.35 8.73 -4.14
N THR A 27 -10.10 8.40 -5.41
CA THR A 27 -11.12 8.00 -6.37
C THR A 27 -10.84 6.66 -7.00
N PHE A 28 -11.90 5.91 -7.31
CA PHE A 28 -11.83 4.70 -8.11
C PHE A 28 -12.78 4.74 -9.30
N CYS A 29 -12.41 4.07 -10.39
CA CYS A 29 -13.30 3.81 -11.52
C CYS A 29 -12.86 2.58 -12.32
N LYS A 30 -13.81 1.95 -13.01
CA LYS A 30 -13.51 0.93 -14.02
C LYS A 30 -12.92 1.58 -15.27
N ILE A 31 -11.76 1.09 -15.70
CA ILE A 31 -11.16 1.44 -16.98
C ILE A 31 -11.35 0.34 -18.03
N SER A 32 -11.58 -0.90 -17.59
CA SER A 32 -11.99 -2.02 -18.45
C SER A 32 -12.95 -2.96 -17.71
N PRO A 33 -13.52 -3.98 -18.37
CA PRO A 33 -14.39 -4.96 -17.72
C PRO A 33 -13.74 -5.72 -16.55
N SER A 34 -12.41 -5.87 -16.56
CA SER A 34 -11.61 -6.60 -15.56
C SER A 34 -10.58 -5.72 -14.86
N LEU A 35 -10.56 -4.40 -15.10
CA LEU A 35 -9.54 -3.50 -14.55
C LEU A 35 -10.15 -2.24 -13.95
N VAL A 36 -9.76 -1.96 -12.72
CA VAL A 36 -10.14 -0.76 -11.96
C VAL A 36 -8.89 0.08 -11.72
N LYS A 37 -9.02 1.38 -11.94
CA LYS A 37 -8.00 2.37 -11.59
C LYS A 37 -8.31 2.96 -10.22
N ILE A 38 -7.29 3.04 -9.37
CA ILE A 38 -7.32 3.69 -8.07
C ILE A 38 -6.33 4.86 -8.11
N ASP A 39 -6.84 6.08 -7.92
CA ASP A 39 -6.03 7.27 -7.71
C ASP A 39 -6.23 7.69 -6.25
N SER A 40 -5.20 7.56 -5.41
CA SER A 40 -5.38 7.71 -3.95
C SER A 40 -4.15 8.19 -3.20
N THR A 41 -4.37 8.60 -1.96
CA THR A 41 -3.33 9.00 -1.02
C THR A 41 -3.49 8.19 0.25
N LEU A 42 -2.36 7.74 0.80
CA LEU A 42 -2.29 7.00 2.04
C LEU A 42 -1.69 7.90 3.12
N LYS A 43 -2.43 8.08 4.22
CA LYS A 43 -2.09 8.99 5.31
C LYS A 43 -2.31 8.34 6.66
N GLY A 44 -1.36 8.48 7.57
CA GLY A 44 -1.52 7.97 8.93
C GLY A 44 -0.20 7.84 9.65
N PHE A 45 -0.16 6.95 10.62
CA PHE A 45 1.06 6.61 11.33
C PHE A 45 1.04 5.14 11.71
N THR A 46 2.22 4.56 11.81
CA THR A 46 2.40 3.21 12.34
C THR A 46 3.61 3.14 13.26
N THR A 47 3.58 2.21 14.19
CA THR A 47 4.71 1.93 15.09
C THR A 47 5.52 0.79 14.49
N VAL A 48 6.82 1.02 14.32
CA VAL A 48 7.77 0.04 13.80
C VAL A 48 8.88 -0.16 14.81
N GLN A 49 9.51 -1.33 14.82
CA GLN A 49 10.67 -1.58 15.69
C GLN A 49 11.96 -1.25 14.95
N CYS A 50 12.85 -0.54 15.63
CA CYS A 50 14.20 -0.31 15.12
C CYS A 50 14.93 -1.65 14.99
N ALA A 51 15.41 -1.96 13.79
CA ALA A 51 16.13 -3.21 13.53
C ALA A 51 17.48 -3.30 14.28
N ARG A 52 18.02 -2.19 14.79
CA ARG A 52 19.28 -2.13 15.55
C ARG A 52 19.09 -2.25 17.06
N CYS A 53 18.25 -1.42 17.67
CA CYS A 53 18.08 -1.38 19.13
C CYS A 53 16.80 -2.06 19.64
N GLY A 54 15.85 -2.38 18.77
CA GLY A 54 14.56 -2.97 19.14
C GLY A 54 13.59 -2.00 19.82
N GLU A 55 13.92 -0.70 19.89
CA GLU A 55 13.00 0.32 20.41
C GLU A 55 11.88 0.59 19.40
N ASP A 56 10.68 0.82 19.91
CA ASP A 56 9.54 1.24 19.11
C ASP A 56 9.73 2.69 18.63
N ASP A 57 9.54 2.91 17.34
CA ASP A 57 9.59 4.21 16.68
C ASP A 57 8.29 4.44 15.91
N THR A 58 7.89 5.70 15.76
CA THR A 58 6.66 6.05 15.04
C THR A 58 6.98 6.64 13.68
N VAL A 59 6.53 5.96 12.63
CA VAL A 59 6.66 6.42 11.25
C VAL A 59 5.34 7.06 10.82
N THR A 60 5.43 8.27 10.29
CA THR A 60 4.28 8.96 9.67
C THR A 60 4.24 8.61 8.19
N LEU A 61 3.07 8.22 7.70
CA LEU A 61 2.83 7.94 6.28
C LEU A 61 2.07 9.12 5.68
N GLU A 62 2.59 9.68 4.60
CA GLU A 62 1.88 10.62 3.72
C GLU A 62 2.43 10.47 2.30
N GLU A 63 1.82 9.58 1.53
CA GLU A 63 2.30 9.22 0.19
C GLU A 63 1.16 9.07 -0.82
N GLU A 64 1.47 9.36 -2.08
CA GLU A 64 0.58 9.08 -3.21
C GLU A 64 0.66 7.58 -3.53
N PHE A 65 -0.49 6.91 -3.54
CA PHE A 65 -0.58 5.47 -3.75
C PHE A 65 -1.61 5.18 -4.85
N ASN A 66 -1.13 5.23 -6.09
CA ASN A 66 -1.93 4.97 -7.28
C ASN A 66 -1.62 3.59 -7.82
N PHE A 67 -2.65 2.82 -8.11
CA PHE A 67 -2.50 1.43 -8.54
C PHE A 67 -3.73 0.96 -9.32
N LEU A 68 -3.58 -0.19 -9.98
CA LEU A 68 -4.65 -0.87 -10.70
C LEU A 68 -5.06 -2.12 -9.95
N ILE A 69 -6.35 -2.48 -10.06
CA ILE A 69 -6.87 -3.74 -9.56
C ILE A 69 -7.40 -4.55 -10.73
N SER A 70 -6.85 -5.75 -10.92
CA SER A 70 -7.29 -6.72 -11.91
C SER A 70 -8.17 -7.79 -11.25
N ASP A 71 -9.35 -8.03 -11.81
CA ASP A 71 -10.20 -9.16 -11.43
C ASP A 71 -9.74 -10.40 -12.19
N GLY A 72 -8.92 -11.21 -11.51
CA GLY A 72 -8.14 -12.32 -12.05
C GLY A 72 -6.77 -11.91 -12.60
N ILE A 73 -6.10 -12.88 -13.24
CA ILE A 73 -4.73 -12.76 -13.75
C ILE A 73 -4.62 -11.61 -14.77
N PHE A 74 -3.73 -10.67 -14.48
CA PHE A 74 -3.41 -9.57 -15.36
C PHE A 74 -2.39 -10.02 -16.41
N LYS A 75 -2.80 -10.01 -17.68
CA LYS A 75 -1.88 -10.27 -18.80
C LYS A 75 -1.39 -8.95 -19.35
N ASN A 76 -0.12 -8.64 -19.09
CA ASN A 76 0.54 -7.50 -19.70
C ASN A 76 0.88 -7.81 -21.17
N GLU A 77 -0.11 -7.73 -22.06
CA GLU A 77 0.08 -8.02 -23.50
C GLU A 77 0.70 -6.84 -24.27
N SER A 78 0.88 -5.68 -23.61
CA SER A 78 1.48 -4.47 -24.17
C SER A 78 2.31 -3.78 -23.09
N SER A 79 3.60 -4.11 -23.10
CA SER A 79 4.62 -3.70 -22.14
C SER A 79 4.94 -2.21 -22.15
N GLU A 80 4.07 -1.35 -21.58
CA GLU A 80 4.39 0.08 -21.40
C GLU A 80 3.92 0.72 -20.08
N SER A 81 3.20 0.02 -19.19
CA SER A 81 2.79 0.59 -17.89
C SER A 81 3.61 0.01 -16.74
N ASP A 82 4.39 0.86 -16.06
CA ASP A 82 5.05 0.59 -14.77
C ASP A 82 4.07 0.67 -13.57
N ASP A 83 2.75 0.71 -13.85
CA ASP A 83 1.72 0.80 -12.82
C ASP A 83 1.73 -0.45 -11.93
N LEU A 84 1.62 -0.24 -10.61
CA LEU A 84 1.39 -1.33 -9.66
C LEU A 84 0.02 -1.97 -9.95
N VAL A 85 -0.01 -3.28 -10.19
CA VAL A 85 -1.25 -4.05 -10.42
C VAL A 85 -1.45 -5.05 -9.30
N ILE A 86 -2.60 -4.96 -8.63
CA ILE A 86 -3.04 -5.91 -7.61
C ILE A 86 -4.08 -6.84 -8.23
N GLU A 87 -3.79 -8.14 -8.24
CA GLU A 87 -4.70 -9.17 -8.75
C GLU A 87 -5.60 -9.68 -7.61
N ILE A 88 -6.90 -9.79 -7.88
CA ILE A 88 -7.88 -10.36 -6.93
C ILE A 88 -8.61 -11.54 -7.57
N ASP A 89 -8.87 -12.58 -6.78
CA ASP A 89 -9.50 -13.82 -7.28
C ASP A 89 -10.93 -14.04 -6.75
N ASP A 90 -11.37 -13.28 -5.76
CA ASP A 90 -12.67 -13.44 -5.08
C ASP A 90 -13.73 -12.42 -5.53
N HIS A 91 -13.45 -11.67 -6.60
CA HIS A 91 -14.26 -10.57 -7.12
C HIS A 91 -14.55 -9.47 -6.08
N MET A 92 -13.77 -9.38 -5.00
CA MET A 92 -13.93 -8.39 -3.94
C MET A 92 -12.68 -7.54 -3.79
N ILE A 93 -12.87 -6.23 -3.85
CA ILE A 93 -11.82 -5.27 -3.51
C ILE A 93 -11.86 -5.06 -2.00
N ASN A 94 -10.80 -5.47 -1.31
CA ASN A 94 -10.64 -5.32 0.13
C ASN A 94 -9.57 -4.27 0.45
N PHE A 95 -9.98 -3.01 0.62
CA PHE A 95 -9.04 -1.92 0.93
C PHE A 95 -8.31 -2.09 2.26
N ASN A 96 -8.86 -2.86 3.22
CA ASN A 96 -8.15 -3.08 4.48
C ASN A 96 -6.92 -3.97 4.27
N GLU A 97 -7.04 -4.98 3.41
CA GLU A 97 -5.95 -5.89 3.06
C GLU A 97 -4.88 -5.20 2.22
N ILE A 98 -5.28 -4.27 1.35
CA ILE A 98 -4.33 -3.40 0.65
C ILE A 98 -3.52 -2.56 1.65
N ILE A 99 -4.18 -1.89 2.61
CA ILE A 99 -3.48 -1.12 3.65
C ILE A 99 -2.59 -2.03 4.51
N GLU A 100 -3.05 -3.22 4.86
CA GLU A 100 -2.28 -4.21 5.63
C GLU A 100 -1.03 -4.68 4.88
N SER A 101 -1.13 -4.87 3.56
CA SER A 101 0.01 -5.19 2.70
C SER A 101 1.05 -4.08 2.71
N GLU A 102 0.65 -2.81 2.53
CA GLU A 102 1.58 -1.68 2.57
C GLU A 102 2.24 -1.52 3.95
N LEU A 103 1.47 -1.67 5.03
CA LEU A 103 2.03 -1.69 6.38
C LEU A 103 3.06 -2.82 6.56
N SER A 104 2.80 -3.99 6.00
CA SER A 104 3.71 -5.14 6.06
C SER A 104 5.01 -4.89 5.28
N SER A 105 4.94 -4.17 4.15
CA SER A 105 6.11 -3.70 3.42
C SER A 105 6.96 -2.77 4.28
N ILE A 106 6.34 -1.81 4.97
CA ILE A 106 7.04 -0.88 5.89
C ILE A 106 7.70 -1.63 7.05
N TYR A 107 7.01 -2.62 7.65
CA TYR A 107 7.61 -3.44 8.70
C TYR A 107 8.82 -4.27 8.23
N SER A 108 8.89 -4.55 6.93
CA SER A 108 9.98 -5.32 6.32
C SER A 108 11.17 -4.48 5.89
N ASP A 109 11.07 -3.14 5.96
CA ASP A 109 12.04 -2.20 5.40
C ASP A 109 13.27 -1.93 6.29
N TYR A 110 13.47 -2.75 7.34
CA TYR A 110 14.59 -2.65 8.30
C TYR A 110 14.78 -1.24 8.87
N HIS A 111 13.69 -0.63 9.33
CA HIS A 111 13.69 0.72 9.90
C HIS A 111 14.78 0.93 10.96
N ILE A 112 15.52 2.04 10.86
CA ILE A 112 16.54 2.45 11.82
C ILE A 112 16.09 3.75 12.48
N CYS A 113 15.88 3.75 13.79
CA CYS A 113 15.49 4.96 14.51
C CYS A 113 16.63 5.99 14.55
N ASN A 114 16.27 7.24 14.80
CA ASN A 114 17.22 8.37 14.84
C ASN A 114 18.38 8.16 15.84
N ASN A 115 18.14 7.46 16.95
CA ASN A 115 19.18 7.13 17.94
C ASN A 115 20.27 6.22 17.36
N CYS A 116 19.94 5.42 16.35
CA CYS A 116 20.83 4.43 15.76
C CYS A 116 21.44 4.88 14.43
N ILE A 117 20.93 5.93 13.78
CA ILE A 117 21.46 6.45 12.51
C ILE A 117 22.91 6.90 12.65
N ASP A 118 23.26 7.57 13.75
CA ASP A 118 24.59 8.15 13.99
C ASP A 118 25.56 7.22 14.74
N ASN A 119 25.14 6.01 15.09
CA ASN A 119 26.05 5.05 15.71
C ASN A 119 26.89 4.38 14.61
N GLU A 120 28.11 4.89 14.40
CA GLU A 120 29.21 4.16 13.77
C GLU A 120 29.59 2.95 14.65
N LEU A 121 28.75 1.92 14.66
CA LEU A 121 29.19 0.58 14.99
C LEU A 121 29.55 -0.10 13.67
N VAL A 122 30.64 0.38 13.06
CA VAL A 122 31.38 -0.38 12.07
C VAL A 122 31.81 -1.65 12.79
N ASP A 123 31.33 -2.80 12.33
CA ASP A 123 31.92 -4.08 12.69
C ASP A 123 33.42 -4.00 12.40
N LYS A 124 34.22 -3.81 13.46
CA LYS A 124 35.63 -4.14 13.40
C LYS A 124 35.69 -5.65 13.34
N GLU A 125 35.67 -6.18 12.13
CA GLU A 125 36.22 -7.52 11.89
C GLU A 125 37.64 -7.52 12.45
N TYR A 126 37.86 -8.33 13.49
CA TYR A 126 39.16 -8.57 14.10
C TYR A 126 39.92 -9.66 13.34
#